data_AF-A0A6A0IFL8-F1
#
_entry.id   AF-A0A6A0IFL8-F1
#
_cell.length_a   1.000
_cell.length_b   1.000
_cell.length_c   1.000
_cell.angle_alpha   90.00
_cell.angle_beta   90.00
_cell.angle_gamma   90.00
#
_symmetry.space_group_name_H-M   'P 1'
#
loop_
_entity.id
_entity.type
_entity.pdbx_description
1 polymer ?
#
loop_
_entity_poly.entity_id
_entity_poly.type
_entity_poly.pdbx_seq_one_letter_code
_entity_poly.pdbx_strand_id
1 'polypeptide(L)'
;MARRVEPCRKSPEERLDDLLAGYREASLRREGGRYAARVLEASDSLPNAVKFFAFALLAEGAEGEDEALDALSRAETYLAVAREELGRRFSRELPALRFLERGIALRTERGEFEEAVRLCDLALDLGLGPAYERKRASLERMT
;
A
#
# COMPACT_ATOMS: atom_id res chain seq x y z
N MET A 1 -36.65 24.89 16.04
CA MET A 1 -35.44 24.21 16.53
C MET A 1 -34.80 23.47 15.37
N ALA A 2 -33.69 24.00 14.82
CA ALA A 2 -32.97 23.34 13.74
C ALA A 2 -32.21 22.13 14.31
N ARG A 3 -32.46 20.93 13.77
CA ARG A 3 -31.64 19.74 14.06
C ARG A 3 -30.21 20.07 13.61
N ARG A 4 -29.25 20.08 14.53
CA ARG A 4 -27.83 20.02 14.18
C ARG A 4 -27.64 18.71 13.42
N VAL A 5 -27.40 18.80 12.12
CA VAL A 5 -26.87 17.68 11.34
C VAL A 5 -25.43 17.52 11.82
N GLU A 6 -25.17 16.49 12.64
CA GLU A 6 -23.79 16.09 12.90
C GLU A 6 -23.13 15.77 11.56
N PRO A 7 -21.93 16.29 11.26
CA PRO A 7 -21.22 15.86 10.09
C PRO A 7 -20.90 14.37 10.28
N CYS A 8 -21.61 13.49 9.58
CA CYS A 8 -21.28 12.07 9.47
C CYS A 8 -19.89 11.97 8.82
N ARG A 9 -18.84 12.02 9.63
CA ARG A 9 -17.49 11.75 9.19
C ARG A 9 -17.41 10.24 9.00
N LYS A 10 -17.35 9.80 7.75
CA LYS A 10 -17.06 8.40 7.41
C LYS A 10 -15.90 7.89 8.27
N SER A 11 -16.06 6.70 8.83
CA SER A 11 -15.02 5.98 9.55
C SER A 11 -13.82 5.67 8.63
N PRO A 12 -12.64 5.39 9.20
CA PRO A 12 -11.50 4.92 8.41
C PRO A 12 -11.80 3.69 7.55
N GLU A 13 -12.62 2.75 8.05
CA GLU A 13 -13.02 1.57 7.28
C GLU A 13 -13.91 1.92 6.08
N GLU A 14 -14.91 2.79 6.25
CA GLU A 14 -15.75 3.26 5.15
C GLU A 14 -14.93 4.02 4.09
N ARG A 15 -13.96 4.83 4.53
CA ARG A 15 -13.03 5.52 3.61
C ARG A 15 -12.11 4.53 2.88
N LEU A 16 -11.70 3.44 3.53
CA LEU A 16 -10.95 2.38 2.88
C LEU A 16 -11.81 1.63 1.85
N ASP A 17 -13.09 1.38 2.14
CA ASP A 17 -14.02 0.79 1.18
C ASP A 17 -14.18 1.65 -0.07
N ASP A 18 -14.37 2.97 0.10
CA ASP A 18 -14.44 3.92 -1.02
C ASP A 18 -13.16 3.88 -1.87
N LEU A 19 -11.98 3.92 -1.22
CA LEU A 19 -10.68 3.88 -1.88
C LEU A 19 -10.51 2.59 -2.69
N LEU A 20 -10.76 1.43 -2.09
CA LEU A 20 -10.59 0.14 -2.74
C LEU A 20 -11.59 -0.05 -3.89
N ALA A 21 -12.83 0.40 -3.71
CA ALA A 21 -13.84 0.35 -4.77
C ALA A 21 -13.46 1.22 -5.97
N GLY A 22 -13.08 2.48 -5.72
CA GLY A 22 -12.67 3.40 -6.78
C GLY A 22 -11.38 2.96 -7.48
N TYR A 23 -10.39 2.45 -6.73
CA TYR A 23 -9.17 1.90 -7.31
C TYR A 23 -9.46 0.71 -8.22
N ARG A 24 -10.33 -0.23 -7.80
CA ARG A 24 -10.73 -1.37 -8.62
C ARG A 24 -11.41 -0.92 -9.90
N GLU A 25 -12.34 0.04 -9.83
CA GLU A 25 -13.01 0.56 -11.03
C GLU A 25 -12.02 1.23 -11.99
N ALA A 26 -11.14 2.10 -11.47
CA ALA A 26 -10.11 2.76 -12.26
C ALA A 26 -9.15 1.75 -12.90
N SER A 27 -8.80 0.68 -12.18
CA SER A 27 -7.91 -0.38 -12.67
C SER A 27 -8.49 -1.13 -13.87
N LEU A 28 -9.81 -1.25 -14.01
CA LEU A 28 -10.44 -1.82 -15.21
C LEU A 28 -10.10 -1.01 -16.47
N ARG A 29 -9.80 0.29 -16.32
CA ARG A 29 -9.36 1.19 -17.38
C ARG A 29 -7.85 1.42 -17.38
N ARG A 30 -7.08 0.66 -16.58
CA ARG A 30 -5.63 0.83 -16.36
C ARG A 30 -5.25 2.18 -15.74
N GLU A 31 -6.14 2.77 -14.97
CA GLU A 31 -5.93 4.08 -14.31
C GLU A 31 -5.80 3.96 -12.79
N GLY A 32 -5.58 2.76 -12.25
CA GLY A 32 -5.50 2.51 -10.80
C GLY A 32 -4.48 3.40 -10.09
N GLY A 33 -3.23 3.42 -10.56
CA GLY A 33 -2.17 4.27 -9.98
C GLY A 33 -2.53 5.76 -10.02
N ARG A 34 -3.02 6.24 -11.16
CA ARG A 34 -3.49 7.64 -11.31
C ARG A 34 -4.64 7.96 -10.36
N TYR A 35 -5.55 7.02 -10.12
CA TYR A 35 -6.62 7.19 -9.14
C TYR A 35 -6.07 7.31 -7.72
N ALA A 36 -5.14 6.42 -7.33
CA ALA A 36 -4.50 6.46 -6.02
C ALA A 36 -3.75 7.78 -5.78
N ALA A 37 -2.99 8.26 -6.79
CA ALA A 37 -2.32 9.56 -6.75
C ALA A 37 -3.31 10.70 -6.53
N ARG A 38 -4.41 10.76 -7.32
CA ARG A 38 -5.45 11.78 -7.15
C ARG A 38 -6.11 11.75 -5.78
N VAL A 39 -6.33 10.57 -5.19
CA VAL A 39 -6.90 10.46 -3.83
C VAL A 39 -5.95 11.06 -2.79
N LEU A 40 -4.64 10.83 -2.93
CA LEU A 40 -3.61 11.39 -2.06
C LEU A 40 -3.50 12.91 -2.20
N GLU A 41 -3.61 13.44 -3.43
CA GLU A 41 -3.59 14.88 -3.70
C GLU A 41 -4.86 15.60 -3.22
N ALA A 42 -6.03 14.99 -3.40
CA ALA A 42 -7.32 15.63 -3.15
C ALA A 42 -7.74 15.63 -1.68
N SER A 43 -7.05 14.90 -0.80
CA SER A 43 -7.51 14.68 0.57
C SER A 43 -6.50 15.17 1.63
N ASP A 44 -6.69 16.42 2.06
CA ASP A 44 -5.94 17.02 3.16
C ASP A 44 -6.09 16.26 4.50
N SER A 45 -7.10 15.39 4.64
CA SER A 45 -7.44 14.70 5.90
C SER A 45 -7.76 13.21 5.74
N LEU A 46 -7.12 12.51 4.80
CA LEU A 46 -7.22 11.05 4.72
C LEU A 46 -6.71 10.43 6.04
N PRO A 47 -7.42 9.46 6.67
CA PRO A 47 -6.93 8.83 7.88
C PRO A 47 -5.61 8.12 7.60
N ASN A 48 -4.68 8.11 8.55
CA ASN A 48 -3.34 7.55 8.35
C ASN A 48 -3.39 6.06 7.96
N ALA A 49 -4.30 5.29 8.54
CA ALA A 49 -4.52 3.92 8.13
C ALA A 49 -4.96 3.77 6.66
N VAL A 50 -5.74 4.71 6.13
CA VAL A 50 -6.16 4.72 4.72
C VAL A 50 -5.02 5.21 3.82
N LYS A 51 -4.16 6.13 4.32
CA LYS A 51 -2.96 6.57 3.59
C LYS A 51 -2.02 5.41 3.29
N PHE A 52 -1.84 4.48 4.22
CA PHE A 52 -1.09 3.25 3.96
C PHE A 52 -1.59 2.55 2.69
N PHE A 53 -2.89 2.27 2.60
CA PHE A 53 -3.47 1.61 1.43
C PHE A 53 -3.35 2.46 0.17
N ALA A 54 -3.59 3.76 0.24
CA ALA A 54 -3.48 4.64 -0.91
C ALA A 54 -2.04 4.68 -1.48
N PHE A 55 -1.03 4.78 -0.61
CA PHE A 55 0.37 4.73 -1.01
C PHE A 55 0.80 3.34 -1.51
N ALA A 56 0.32 2.25 -0.89
CA ALA A 56 0.62 0.90 -1.36
C ALA A 56 0.02 0.65 -2.76
N LEU A 57 -1.21 1.10 -3.00
CA LEU A 57 -1.85 1.02 -4.31
C LEU A 57 -1.15 1.89 -5.36
N LEU A 58 -0.66 3.07 -4.97
CA LEU A 58 0.17 3.90 -5.84
C LEU A 58 1.50 3.22 -6.15
N ALA A 59 2.18 2.64 -5.16
CA ALA A 59 3.44 1.92 -5.34
C ALA A 59 3.29 0.71 -6.29
N GLU A 60 2.14 0.06 -6.28
CA GLU A 60 1.80 -1.00 -7.22
C GLU A 60 1.50 -0.47 -8.63
N GLY A 61 0.72 0.61 -8.73
CA GLY A 61 0.12 1.09 -9.98
C GLY A 61 0.84 2.26 -10.66
N ALA A 62 1.91 2.82 -10.07
CA ALA A 62 2.66 3.94 -10.63
C ALA A 62 3.33 3.56 -11.95
N GLU A 63 3.32 4.51 -12.90
CA GLU A 63 3.95 4.34 -14.21
C GLU A 63 5.48 4.52 -14.10
N GLY A 64 5.93 5.41 -13.22
CA GLY A 64 7.35 5.69 -12.97
C GLY A 64 7.92 4.82 -11.84
N GLU A 65 9.16 4.35 -11.99
CA GLU A 65 9.85 3.56 -10.96
C GLU A 65 10.15 4.36 -9.70
N ASP A 66 10.62 5.60 -9.84
CA ASP A 66 10.94 6.45 -8.69
C ASP A 66 9.67 6.81 -7.90
N GLU A 67 8.57 7.10 -8.60
CA GLU A 67 7.26 7.31 -7.98
C GLU A 67 6.80 6.05 -7.21
N ALA A 68 6.98 4.86 -7.80
CA ALA A 68 6.62 3.61 -7.15
C ALA A 68 7.43 3.38 -5.85
N LEU A 69 8.73 3.64 -5.88
CA LEU A 69 9.62 3.48 -4.73
C LEU A 69 9.38 4.55 -3.65
N ASP A 70 9.10 5.79 -4.04
CA ASP A 70 8.72 6.86 -3.12
C ASP A 70 7.39 6.53 -2.44
N ALA A 71 6.40 6.07 -3.21
CA ALA A 71 5.12 5.64 -2.67
C ALA A 71 5.26 4.44 -1.72
N LEU A 72 6.12 3.47 -2.06
CA LEU A 72 6.46 2.35 -1.17
C LEU A 72 7.02 2.86 0.16
N SER A 73 8.02 3.74 0.12
CA SER A 73 8.62 4.34 1.33
C SER A 73 7.57 5.06 2.16
N ARG A 74 6.67 5.83 1.53
CA ARG A 74 5.55 6.49 2.21
C ARG A 74 4.57 5.50 2.82
N ALA A 75 4.23 4.40 2.15
CA ALA A 75 3.37 3.36 2.69
C ALA A 75 3.97 2.79 3.99
N GLU A 76 5.27 2.47 3.99
CA GLU A 76 5.95 1.93 5.18
C GLU A 76 5.83 2.85 6.40
N THR A 77 5.85 4.19 6.22
CA THR A 77 5.67 5.13 7.34
C THR A 77 4.31 5.03 8.04
N TYR A 78 3.27 4.57 7.33
CA TYR A 78 1.92 4.44 7.86
C TYR A 78 1.56 3.00 8.27
N LEU A 79 2.44 2.04 8.03
CA LEU A 79 2.17 0.61 8.22
C LEU A 79 1.73 0.28 9.65
N ALA A 80 2.46 0.79 10.66
CA ALA A 80 2.15 0.51 12.06
C ALA A 80 0.76 1.04 12.46
N VAL A 81 0.44 2.27 12.04
CA VAL A 81 -0.87 2.90 12.30
C VAL A 81 -1.98 2.16 11.58
N ALA A 82 -1.76 1.74 10.34
CA ALA A 82 -2.75 0.97 9.59
C ALA A 82 -3.05 -0.37 10.24
N ARG A 83 -2.03 -1.07 10.74
CA ARG A 83 -2.17 -2.34 11.46
C ARG A 83 -2.95 -2.15 12.77
N GLU A 84 -2.68 -1.09 13.52
CA GLU A 84 -3.35 -0.78 14.78
C GLU A 84 -4.81 -0.37 14.59
N GLU A 85 -5.08 0.60 13.71
CA GLU A 85 -6.42 1.18 13.54
C GLU A 85 -7.40 0.24 12.83
N LEU A 86 -6.93 -0.56 11.86
CA LEU A 86 -7.81 -1.43 11.05
C LEU A 86 -7.78 -2.89 11.50
N GLY A 87 -6.79 -3.31 12.30
CA GLY A 87 -6.70 -4.65 12.90
C GLY A 87 -6.99 -5.79 11.91
N ARG A 88 -8.12 -6.50 12.10
CA ARG A 88 -8.50 -7.63 11.23
C ARG A 88 -8.74 -7.20 9.78
N ARG A 89 -9.23 -5.99 9.55
CA ARG A 89 -9.42 -5.45 8.20
C ARG A 89 -8.09 -5.29 7.51
N PHE A 90 -7.06 -4.79 8.19
CA PHE A 90 -5.71 -4.71 7.64
C PHE A 90 -5.22 -6.08 7.17
N SER A 91 -5.28 -7.09 8.04
CA SER A 91 -4.84 -8.45 7.71
C SER A 91 -5.64 -9.10 6.57
N ARG A 92 -6.91 -8.73 6.40
CA ARG A 92 -7.75 -9.24 5.30
C ARG A 92 -7.36 -8.64 3.95
N GLU A 93 -7.12 -7.34 3.90
CA GLU A 93 -6.87 -6.64 2.63
C GLU A 93 -5.41 -6.69 2.19
N LEU A 94 -4.46 -6.79 3.14
CA LEU A 94 -3.03 -6.76 2.84
C LEU A 94 -2.59 -7.79 1.78
N PRO A 95 -3.02 -9.07 1.79
CA PRO A 95 -2.59 -10.06 0.80
C PRO A 95 -3.04 -9.77 -0.63
N ALA A 96 -3.99 -8.85 -0.84
CA ALA A 96 -4.44 -8.45 -2.17
C ALA A 96 -3.57 -7.35 -2.80
N LEU A 97 -2.71 -6.70 -2.00
CA LEU A 97 -1.81 -5.65 -2.46
C LEU A 97 -0.51 -6.26 -3.00
N ARG A 98 0.03 -5.70 -4.09
CA ARG A 98 1.26 -6.17 -4.73
C ARG A 98 2.44 -5.21 -4.59
N PHE A 99 2.30 -4.21 -3.72
CA PHE A 99 3.29 -3.15 -3.54
C PHE A 99 4.68 -3.68 -3.14
N LEU A 100 4.76 -4.72 -2.30
CA LEU A 100 6.02 -5.37 -1.93
C LEU A 100 6.62 -6.15 -3.09
N GLU A 101 5.80 -6.84 -3.89
CA GLU A 101 6.27 -7.60 -5.06
C GLU A 101 6.87 -6.65 -6.10
N ARG A 102 6.19 -5.52 -6.35
CA ARG A 102 6.69 -4.46 -7.23
C ARG A 102 7.95 -3.82 -6.67
N GLY A 103 7.98 -3.49 -5.38
CA GLY A 103 9.15 -2.92 -4.71
C GLY A 103 10.37 -3.82 -4.79
N ILE A 104 10.22 -5.11 -4.46
CA ILE A 104 11.30 -6.10 -4.54
C ILE A 104 11.83 -6.20 -5.98
N ALA A 105 10.94 -6.24 -6.99
CA ALA A 105 11.34 -6.28 -8.39
C ALA A 105 12.20 -5.07 -8.77
N LEU A 106 11.71 -3.85 -8.47
CA LEU A 106 12.42 -2.60 -8.78
C LEU A 106 13.79 -2.50 -8.08
N ARG A 107 13.85 -2.83 -6.78
CA ARG A 107 15.12 -2.86 -6.03
C ARG A 107 16.10 -3.89 -6.60
N THR A 108 15.61 -5.06 -6.99
CA THR A 108 16.42 -6.09 -7.65
C THR A 108 16.97 -5.59 -8.99
N GLU A 109 16.15 -4.94 -9.81
CA GLU A 109 16.54 -4.38 -11.11
C GLU A 109 17.60 -3.28 -10.97
N ARG A 110 17.57 -2.50 -9.88
CA ARG A 110 18.58 -1.50 -9.53
C ARG A 110 19.86 -2.09 -8.91
N GLY A 111 19.91 -3.40 -8.68
CA GLY A 111 21.02 -4.05 -7.97
C GLY A 111 21.05 -3.76 -6.47
N GLU A 112 19.97 -3.23 -5.91
CA GLU A 112 19.82 -2.88 -4.50
C GLU A 112 19.34 -4.12 -3.71
N PHE A 113 20.15 -5.18 -3.71
CA PHE A 113 19.75 -6.50 -3.20
C PHE A 113 19.49 -6.51 -1.69
N GLU A 114 20.26 -5.76 -0.90
CA GLU A 114 20.05 -5.63 0.54
C GLU A 114 18.65 -5.07 0.86
N GLU A 115 18.23 -4.05 0.11
CA GLU A 115 16.91 -3.43 0.27
C GLU A 115 15.79 -4.36 -0.22
N ALA A 116 16.03 -5.12 -1.29
CA ALA A 116 15.11 -6.16 -1.74
C ALA A 116 14.95 -7.30 -0.70
N VAL A 117 16.02 -7.66 0.02
CA VAL A 117 15.97 -8.61 1.14
C VAL A 117 15.18 -8.03 2.32
N ARG A 118 15.42 -6.76 2.69
CA ARG A 118 14.65 -6.06 3.75
C ARG A 118 13.14 -6.06 3.47
N LEU A 119 12.75 -5.86 2.21
CA LEU A 119 11.33 -5.93 1.81
C LEU A 119 10.77 -7.35 1.89
N CYS A 120 11.59 -8.38 1.66
CA CYS A 120 11.17 -9.77 1.91
C CYS A 120 10.98 -10.02 3.40
N ASP A 121 11.88 -9.54 4.27
CA ASP A 121 11.74 -9.64 5.73
C ASP A 121 10.46 -8.95 6.20
N LEU A 122 10.20 -7.74 5.70
CA LEU A 122 8.96 -7.02 5.98
C LEU A 122 7.72 -7.84 5.57
N ALA A 123 7.75 -8.48 4.39
CA ALA A 123 6.65 -9.32 3.94
C ALA A 123 6.41 -10.51 4.89
N LEU A 124 7.47 -11.15 5.37
CA LEU A 124 7.39 -12.27 6.31
C LEU A 124 6.89 -11.84 7.69
N ASP A 125 7.34 -10.69 8.20
CA ASP A 125 6.85 -10.10 9.45
C ASP A 125 5.36 -9.74 9.39
N LEU A 126 4.87 -9.43 8.19
CA LEU A 126 3.46 -9.20 7.90
C LEU A 126 2.67 -10.50 7.69
N GLY A 127 3.31 -11.67 7.75
CA GLY A 127 2.70 -12.97 7.55
C GLY A 127 2.35 -13.27 6.08
N LEU A 128 2.99 -12.59 5.13
CA LEU A 128 2.82 -12.86 3.71
C LEU A 128 3.64 -14.11 3.35
N GLY A 129 2.97 -15.08 2.72
CA GLY A 129 3.35 -16.49 2.73
C GLY A 129 4.73 -16.88 2.16
N PRO A 130 5.01 -18.19 2.07
CA PRO A 130 6.36 -18.75 1.87
C PRO A 130 7.02 -18.41 0.51
N ALA A 131 6.32 -17.70 -0.39
CA ALA A 131 6.92 -17.17 -1.60
C ALA A 131 8.02 -16.15 -1.29
N TYR A 132 7.84 -15.33 -0.25
CA TYR A 132 8.83 -14.33 0.16
C TYR A 132 10.07 -14.97 0.80
N GLU A 133 9.94 -16.09 1.52
CA GLU A 133 11.09 -16.84 2.04
C GLU A 133 12.01 -17.32 0.90
N ARG A 134 11.40 -17.90 -0.15
CA ARG A 134 12.15 -18.36 -1.33
C ARG A 134 12.80 -17.20 -2.08
N LYS A 135 12.08 -16.08 -2.22
CA LYS A 135 12.61 -14.88 -2.88
C LYS A 135 13.78 -14.30 -2.10
N ARG A 136 13.65 -14.19 -0.78
CA ARG A 136 14.71 -13.76 0.15
C ARG A 136 15.98 -14.61 -0.01
N ALA A 137 15.86 -15.94 0.11
CA ALA A 137 16.99 -16.86 -0.06
C ALA A 137 17.63 -16.77 -1.46
N SER A 138 16.85 -16.43 -2.49
CA SER A 138 17.41 -16.19 -3.82
C SER A 138 18.23 -14.91 -3.88
N LEU A 139 17.78 -13.83 -3.23
CA LEU A 139 18.44 -12.52 -3.23
C LEU A 139 19.70 -12.50 -2.37
N GLU A 140 19.72 -13.22 -1.24
CA GLU A 140 20.90 -13.34 -0.37
C GLU A 140 22.10 -13.98 -1.10
N ARG A 141 21.86 -14.79 -2.14
CA ARG A 141 22.93 -15.35 -2.99
C ARG A 141 23.50 -14.35 -4.00
N MET A 142 22.89 -13.17 -4.12
CA MET A 142 23.28 -12.10 -5.04
C MET A 142 23.91 -10.91 -4.31
N THR A 143 23.92 -10.93 -2.97
CA THR A 143 24.57 -9.94 -2.10
C THR A 143 26.00 -10.39 -1.78
#